data_AF-A0AAU2HZM4-F1
#
_entry.id   AF-A0AAU2HZM4-F1
#
_cell.length_a   1.000
_cell.length_b   1.000
_cell.length_c   1.000
_cell.angle_alpha   90.00
_cell.angle_beta   90.00
_cell.angle_gamma   90.00
#
_symmetry.space_group_name_H-M   'P 1'
#
loop_
_entity.id
_entity.type
_entity.pdbx_description
1 polymer ?
#
loop_
_entity_poly.entity_id
_entity_poly.type
_entity_poly.pdbx_seq_one_letter_code
_entity_poly.pdbx_strand_id
1 'polypeptide(L)'
;MRDRGLAGWDALTLLRGLATGLVEAPGFVDLYAHSLHVLLAVAPWLPQAAGPLASPLRERTAQLLDGVHLSARSRRELGRVHYVLDNNRT
;
A
#
# COMPACT_ATOMS: atom_id res chain seq x y z
N MET A 1 -1.67 7.22 -24.41
CA MET A 1 -3.02 6.61 -24.32
C MET A 1 -3.23 6.14 -22.90
N ARG A 2 -4.15 6.76 -22.15
CA ARG A 2 -4.54 6.33 -20.80
C ARG A 2 -5.75 5.43 -20.95
N ASP A 3 -5.60 4.14 -20.71
CA ASP A 3 -6.73 3.26 -20.40
C ASP A 3 -7.31 3.71 -19.06
N ARG A 4 -8.20 4.71 -19.07
CA ARG A 4 -9.09 5.06 -17.94
C ARG A 4 -10.34 4.16 -17.92
N GLY A 5 -10.27 2.98 -18.54
CA GLY A 5 -11.40 2.13 -18.87
C GLY A 5 -11.47 0.82 -18.09
N LEU A 6 -10.81 0.68 -16.93
CA LEU A 6 -11.01 -0.50 -16.08
C LEU A 6 -12.03 -0.18 -14.97
N ALA A 7 -13.29 -0.40 -15.32
CA ALA A 7 -14.40 -0.80 -14.46
C ALA A 7 -14.31 -0.43 -12.96
N GLY A 8 -14.90 0.71 -12.57
CA GLY A 8 -15.42 0.97 -11.21
C GLY A 8 -14.43 1.09 -10.05
N TRP A 9 -13.18 0.64 -10.19
CA TRP A 9 -12.14 0.65 -9.17
C TRP A 9 -10.92 1.41 -9.68
N ASP A 10 -10.91 2.72 -9.49
CA ASP A 10 -9.67 3.46 -9.74
C ASP A 10 -8.58 3.03 -8.75
N ALA A 11 -7.31 3.07 -9.18
CA ALA A 11 -6.19 2.59 -8.36
C ALA A 11 -6.08 3.31 -7.00
N LEU A 12 -6.54 4.56 -6.90
CA LEU A 12 -6.53 5.32 -5.66
C LEU A 12 -7.63 4.84 -4.70
N THR A 13 -8.80 4.47 -5.22
CA THR A 13 -9.87 3.81 -4.47
C THR A 13 -9.42 2.44 -3.97
N LEU A 14 -8.70 1.65 -4.79
CA LEU A 14 -8.11 0.39 -4.34
C LEU A 14 -7.06 0.61 -3.24
N LEU A 15 -6.19 1.60 -3.38
CA LEU A 15 -5.19 1.95 -2.36
C LEU A 15 -5.86 2.30 -1.02
N ARG A 16 -6.91 3.12 -1.05
CA ARG A 16 -7.67 3.47 0.17
C ARG A 16 -8.31 2.23 0.80
N GLY A 17 -8.96 1.38 0.00
CA GLY A 17 -9.58 0.15 0.49
C GLY A 17 -8.58 -0.79 1.16
N LEU A 18 -7.40 -0.97 0.56
CA LEU A 18 -6.33 -1.77 1.14
C LEU A 18 -5.76 -1.12 2.41
N ALA A 19 -5.61 0.20 2.44
CA ALA A 19 -5.15 0.92 3.62
C ALA A 19 -6.11 0.78 4.81
N THR A 20 -7.43 0.84 4.55
CA THR A 20 -8.46 0.62 5.58
C THR A 20 -8.51 -0.83 6.03
N GLY A 21 -8.49 -1.80 5.09
CA GLY A 21 -8.54 -3.22 5.42
C GLY A 21 -7.35 -3.71 6.24
N LEU A 22 -6.18 -3.08 6.05
CA LEU A 22 -4.99 -3.32 6.86
C LEU A 22 -5.20 -3.02 8.36
N VAL A 23 -6.11 -2.11 8.69
CA VAL A 23 -6.48 -1.76 10.07
C VAL A 23 -7.57 -2.69 10.62
N GLU A 24 -8.56 -3.02 9.79
CA GLU A 24 -9.78 -3.70 10.25
C GLU A 24 -9.64 -5.23 10.32
N ALA A 25 -8.71 -5.82 9.57
CA ALA A 25 -8.58 -7.28 9.45
C ALA A 25 -7.12 -7.77 9.69
N PRO A 26 -6.64 -7.78 10.96
CA PRO A 26 -5.27 -8.15 11.29
C PRO A 26 -4.91 -9.59 10.90
N GLY A 27 -5.89 -10.49 10.80
CA GLY A 27 -5.69 -11.87 10.34
C GLY A 27 -5.28 -12.01 8.86
N PHE A 28 -5.43 -10.94 8.07
CA PHE A 28 -5.10 -10.92 6.64
C PHE A 28 -3.95 -9.96 6.32
N VAL A 29 -3.15 -9.58 7.32
CA VAL A 29 -2.08 -8.59 7.17
C VAL A 29 -1.07 -8.96 6.07
N ASP A 30 -0.75 -10.25 5.92
CA ASP A 30 0.13 -10.75 4.85
C ASP A 30 -0.48 -10.52 3.45
N LEU A 31 -1.80 -10.75 3.30
CA LEU A 31 -2.52 -10.53 2.04
C LEU A 31 -2.55 -9.04 1.70
N TYR A 32 -2.82 -8.17 2.67
CA TYR A 32 -2.83 -6.73 2.46
C TYR A 32 -1.44 -6.20 2.11
N ALA A 33 -0.39 -6.66 2.80
CA ALA A 33 1.00 -6.32 2.48
C ALA A 33 1.37 -6.71 1.04
N HIS A 34 0.99 -7.93 0.64
CA HIS A 34 1.21 -8.41 -0.73
C HIS A 34 0.45 -7.59 -1.77
N SER A 35 -0.84 -7.30 -1.49
CA SER A 35 -1.71 -6.55 -2.39
C SER A 35 -1.23 -5.11 -2.58
N LEU A 36 -0.77 -4.45 -1.52
CA LEU A 36 -0.14 -3.12 -1.58
C LEU A 36 1.15 -3.15 -2.40
N HIS A 37 1.99 -4.17 -2.21
CA HIS A 37 3.21 -4.32 -2.99
C HIS A 37 2.93 -4.45 -4.49
N VAL A 38 2.00 -5.34 -4.86
CA VAL A 38 1.60 -5.53 -6.26
C VAL A 38 0.99 -4.26 -6.84
N LEU A 39 0.11 -3.58 -6.11
CA LEU A 39 -0.52 -2.34 -6.55
C LEU A 39 0.52 -1.27 -6.88
N LEU A 40 1.50 -1.05 -6.00
CA LEU A 40 2.54 -0.05 -6.23
C LEU A 40 3.53 -0.48 -7.33
N ALA A 41 3.71 -1.78 -7.55
CA ALA A 41 4.51 -2.28 -8.67
C ALA A 41 3.83 -2.01 -10.03
N VAL A 42 2.50 -2.15 -10.12
CA VAL A 42 1.75 -1.91 -11.37
C VAL A 42 1.39 -0.44 -11.59
N ALA A 43 1.27 0.35 -10.51
CA ALA A 43 0.93 1.78 -10.55
C ALA A 43 1.95 2.61 -9.76
N PRO A 44 3.20 2.75 -10.26
CA PRO A 44 4.26 3.46 -9.54
C PRO A 44 4.02 4.98 -9.37
N TRP A 45 3.10 5.55 -10.16
CA TRP A 45 2.66 6.95 -10.06
C TRP A 45 1.68 7.18 -8.89
N LEU A 46 1.13 6.10 -8.33
CA LEU A 46 0.04 6.16 -7.35
C LEU A 46 0.42 6.86 -6.03
N PRO A 47 1.63 6.69 -5.45
CA PRO A 47 2.03 7.43 -4.25
C PRO A 47 1.99 8.95 -4.45
N GLN A 48 2.40 9.43 -5.63
CA GLN A 48 2.39 10.86 -5.96
C GLN A 48 0.96 11.39 -6.11
N ALA A 49 0.08 10.58 -6.71
CA ALA A 49 -1.34 10.92 -6.85
C ALA A 49 -2.12 10.82 -5.53
N ALA A 50 -1.65 10.01 -4.57
CA ALA A 50 -2.31 9.80 -3.28
C ALA A 50 -2.21 11.01 -2.33
N GLY A 51 -1.19 11.85 -2.50
CA GLY A 51 -1.00 13.09 -1.74
C GLY A 51 -1.14 12.85 -0.22
N PRO A 52 -2.07 13.53 0.48
CA PRO A 52 -2.24 13.38 1.93
C PRO A 52 -2.52 11.94 2.39
N LEU A 53 -3.06 11.07 1.54
CA LEU A 53 -3.37 9.67 1.87
C LEU A 53 -2.10 8.82 2.03
N ALA A 54 -0.97 9.24 1.47
CA ALA A 54 0.29 8.52 1.58
C ALA A 54 0.89 8.58 3.00
N SER A 55 0.65 9.67 3.74
CA SER A 55 1.25 9.86 5.08
C SER A 55 0.70 8.86 6.11
N PRO A 56 -0.62 8.71 6.29
CA PRO A 56 -1.18 7.70 7.19
C PRO A 56 -0.76 6.29 6.80
N LEU A 57 -0.76 5.97 5.50
CA LEU A 57 -0.33 4.64 5.03
C LEU A 57 1.15 4.39 5.33
N ARG A 58 2.02 5.39 5.16
CA ARG A 58 3.44 5.29 5.52
C ARG A 58 3.63 5.00 7.00
N GLU A 59 2.94 5.72 7.88
CA GLU A 59 3.02 5.51 9.33
C GLU A 59 2.55 4.09 9.72
N ARG A 60 1.48 3.59 9.09
CA ARG A 60 0.99 2.24 9.35
C ARG A 60 1.92 1.15 8.83
N THR A 61 2.48 1.33 7.65
CA THR A 61 3.48 0.39 7.13
C THR A 61 4.72 0.33 8.02
N ALA A 62 5.17 1.46 8.58
CA ALA A 62 6.25 1.47 9.58
C ALA A 62 5.88 0.67 10.84
N GLN A 63 4.70 0.93 11.43
CA GLN A 63 4.25 0.22 12.63
C GLN A 63 4.15 -1.29 12.44
N LEU A 64 3.71 -1.73 11.25
CA LEU A 64 3.62 -3.16 10.94
C LEU A 64 4.99 -3.82 10.70
N LEU A 65 5.95 -3.07 10.14
CA LEU A 65 7.32 -3.56 9.97
C LEU A 65 8.01 -3.80 11.32
N ASP A 66 7.72 -2.95 12.31
CA ASP A 66 8.20 -3.08 13.69
C ASP A 66 7.50 -4.24 14.45
N GLY A 67 6.34 -4.69 13.97
CA GLY A 67 5.55 -5.76 14.57
C GLY A 67 6.03 -7.19 14.25
N VAL A 68 5.58 -8.15 15.06
CA VAL A 68 5.99 -9.57 14.99
C VAL A 68 5.11 -10.41 14.04
N HIS A 69 3.95 -9.90 13.61
CA HIS A 69 2.91 -10.69 12.92
C HIS A 69 3.00 -10.79 11.39
N LEU A 70 4.17 -10.50 10.80
CA LEU A 70 4.39 -10.61 9.36
C LEU A 70 5.27 -11.81 9.01
N SER A 71 4.89 -12.52 7.94
CA SER A 71 5.81 -13.47 7.32
C SER A 71 7.07 -12.76 6.81
N ALA A 72 8.18 -13.49 6.70
CA ALA A 72 9.43 -12.92 6.20
C ALA A 72 9.30 -12.35 4.78
N ARG A 73 8.40 -12.92 3.95
CA ARG A 73 8.10 -12.43 2.61
C ARG A 73 7.35 -11.10 2.67
N SER A 74 6.24 -11.07 3.40
CA SER A 74 5.41 -9.87 3.53
C SER A 74 6.19 -8.72 4.17
N ARG A 75 7.08 -8.99 5.12
CA ARG A 75 7.97 -7.96 5.69
C ARG A 75 8.85 -7.30 4.62
N ARG A 76 9.42 -8.08 3.68
CA ARG A 76 10.20 -7.52 2.57
C ARG A 76 9.34 -6.73 1.59
N GLU A 77 8.16 -7.24 1.26
CA GLU A 77 7.21 -6.59 0.35
C GLU A 77 6.71 -5.27 0.96
N LEU A 78 6.33 -5.28 2.22
CA LEU A 78 5.92 -4.09 2.98
C LEU A 78 7.07 -3.09 3.15
N GLY A 79 8.31 -3.56 3.30
CA GLY A 79 9.49 -2.70 3.33
C GLY A 79 9.67 -1.93 2.02
N ARG A 80 9.42 -2.57 0.87
CA ARG A 80 9.43 -1.91 -0.44
C ARG A 80 8.30 -0.88 -0.57
N VAL A 81 7.10 -1.22 -0.09
CA VAL A 81 5.96 -0.29 -0.04
C VAL A 81 6.32 0.94 0.79
N HIS A 82 6.84 0.73 2.00
CA HIS A 82 7.24 1.82 2.89
C HIS A 82 8.30 2.73 2.25
N TYR A 83 9.33 2.14 1.64
CA TYR A 83 10.36 2.89 0.91
C TYR A 83 9.77 3.74 -0.22
N VAL A 84 8.86 3.17 -1.03
CA VAL A 84 8.21 3.89 -2.12
C VAL A 84 7.35 5.05 -1.60
N LEU A 85 6.61 4.85 -0.50
CA LEU A 85 5.81 5.91 0.11
C LEU A 85 6.67 7.02 0.69
N ASP A 86 7.80 6.68 1.33
CA ASP A 86 8.72 7.66 1.91
C ASP A 86 9.44 8.48 0.85
N ASN A 87 9.86 7.85 -0.25
CA ASN A 87 10.55 8.54 -1.36
C ASN A 87 9.64 9.49 -2.17
N ASN A 88 8.32 9.43 -2.00
CA ASN A 88 7.34 10.28 -2.72
C ASN A 88 6.75 11.41 -1.86
N ARG A 89 7.50 11.89 -0.85
CA ARG A 89 7.07 12.91 0.13
C ARG A 89 7.04 14.37 -0.39
N THR A 90 7.11 14.62 -1.69
CA THR A 90 7.05 15.99 -2.27
C THR A 90 5.71 16.66 -2.00
#